data_AF-A0A6L3MVP8-F1
#
_entry.id   AF-A0A6L3MVP8-F1
#
_cell.length_a   1.000
_cell.length_b   1.000
_cell.length_c   1.000
_cell.angle_alpha   90.00
_cell.angle_beta   90.00
_cell.angle_gamma   90.00
#
_symmetry.space_group_name_H-M   'P 1'
#
loop_
_entity.id
_entity.type
_entity.pdbx_description
1 polymer ?
#
loop_
_entity_poly.entity_id
_entity_poly.type
_entity_poly.pdbx_seq_one_letter_code
_entity_poly.pdbx_strand_id
1 'polypeptide(L)'
;MTRFSRTIADYWHAPFSRGDILHRDSRFTVTVNPDLDEDARVMVLQHADRRCEAVLTPALAERLGLRQEPRLSEPGFRRRLREANVTLHGADHLFYFSAAGKDALLRDGDDPSVRRLTEVDAAAFAAFESAASGQDRDAAYVALDHAAAFGAFEQGRLVTAASMYAWDDTRLMDLGVLTLPAFRGKGHARGVVRAIGRHAYAHDYEPQYRCQLDNRASAVLAVAAGLTLFGTWEVVSPDSAH
;
A
#
# COMPACT_ATOMS: atom_id res chain seq x y z
N MET A 1 8.70 16.87 -11.23
CA MET A 1 7.87 15.66 -11.11
C MET A 1 8.49 14.76 -10.06
N THR A 2 7.70 14.20 -9.14
CA THR A 2 8.17 13.17 -8.22
C THR A 2 8.61 11.96 -9.02
N ARG A 3 9.80 11.43 -8.73
CA ARG A 3 10.35 10.25 -9.40
C ARG A 3 10.39 9.09 -8.41
N PHE A 4 9.77 7.98 -8.76
CA PHE A 4 9.84 6.72 -8.02
C PHE A 4 10.86 5.78 -8.66
N SER A 5 11.25 4.72 -7.93
CA SER A 5 12.07 3.63 -8.47
C SER A 5 11.35 2.96 -9.65
N ARG A 6 12.13 2.40 -10.60
CA ARG A 6 11.56 1.62 -11.71
C ARG A 6 10.83 0.39 -11.19
N THR A 7 11.38 -0.29 -10.20
CA THR A 7 10.73 -1.46 -9.55
C THR A 7 9.29 -1.15 -9.12
N ILE A 8 9.07 0.01 -8.48
CA ILE A 8 7.74 0.45 -8.03
C ILE A 8 6.84 0.77 -9.23
N ALA A 9 7.33 1.60 -10.15
CA ALA A 9 6.55 2.05 -11.30
C ALA A 9 6.15 0.89 -12.22
N ASP A 10 7.10 -0.01 -12.50
CA ASP A 10 6.91 -1.16 -13.37
C ASP A 10 5.93 -2.15 -12.75
N TYR A 11 6.00 -2.40 -11.43
CA TYR A 11 5.05 -3.26 -10.73
C TYR A 11 3.61 -2.75 -10.90
N TRP A 12 3.34 -1.50 -10.50
CA TRP A 12 1.97 -0.97 -10.53
C TRP A 12 1.44 -0.74 -11.94
N HIS A 13 2.30 -0.50 -12.93
CA HIS A 13 1.86 -0.30 -14.30
C HIS A 13 1.73 -1.60 -15.10
N ALA A 14 2.37 -2.70 -14.67
CA ALA A 14 2.38 -3.96 -15.41
C ALA A 14 0.96 -4.49 -15.72
N PRO A 15 0.00 -4.54 -14.77
CA PRO A 15 -1.34 -5.04 -15.09
C PRO A 15 -2.08 -4.20 -16.13
N PHE A 16 -1.86 -2.88 -16.15
CA PHE A 16 -2.58 -1.92 -16.99
C PHE A 16 -1.98 -1.75 -18.39
N SER A 17 -0.73 -2.20 -18.57
CA SER A 17 0.00 -2.09 -19.84
C SER A 17 0.00 -3.39 -20.66
N ARG A 18 -0.43 -4.51 -20.07
CA ARG A 18 -0.56 -5.81 -20.74
C ARG A 18 -2.01 -5.99 -21.21
N GLY A 19 -2.19 -6.28 -22.50
CA GLY A 19 -3.49 -6.56 -23.11
C GLY A 19 -4.03 -5.45 -24.01
N ASP A 20 -5.34 -5.53 -24.29
CA ASP A 20 -6.01 -4.70 -25.29
C ASP A 20 -6.57 -3.42 -24.66
N ILE A 21 -6.17 -2.26 -25.18
CA ILE A 21 -6.71 -0.97 -24.74
C ILE A 21 -8.11 -0.80 -25.34
N LEU A 22 -9.14 -0.84 -24.49
CA LEU A 22 -10.52 -0.56 -24.90
C LEU A 22 -10.80 0.94 -25.02
N HIS A 23 -10.21 1.72 -24.12
CA HIS A 23 -10.41 3.17 -24.08
C HIS A 23 -9.14 3.86 -23.61
N ARG A 24 -8.82 5.01 -24.20
CA ARG A 24 -7.74 5.89 -23.74
C ARG A 24 -8.05 7.33 -24.09
N ASP A 25 -8.07 8.18 -23.07
CA ASP A 25 -8.03 9.63 -23.19
C ASP A 25 -6.93 10.23 -22.29
N SER A 26 -6.92 11.55 -22.11
CA SER A 26 -5.91 12.24 -21.31
C SER A 26 -6.00 11.99 -19.80
N ARG A 27 -7.12 11.45 -19.31
CA ARG A 27 -7.42 11.25 -17.89
C ARG A 27 -7.79 9.82 -17.52
N PHE A 28 -8.29 9.02 -18.46
CA PHE A 28 -8.78 7.67 -18.19
C PHE A 28 -8.34 6.67 -19.26
N THR A 29 -7.81 5.53 -18.82
CA THR A 29 -7.49 4.37 -19.68
C THR A 29 -8.19 3.13 -19.15
N VAL A 30 -8.72 2.31 -20.04
CA VAL A 30 -9.29 0.99 -19.72
C VAL A 30 -8.59 -0.07 -20.56
N THR A 31 -7.98 -1.04 -19.90
CA THR A 31 -7.24 -2.15 -20.52
C THR A 31 -7.93 -3.47 -20.20
N VAL A 32 -8.11 -4.32 -21.19
CA VAL A 32 -8.53 -5.72 -21.00
C VAL A 32 -7.31 -6.60 -20.97
N ASN A 33 -7.08 -7.23 -19.83
CA ASN A 33 -5.91 -8.07 -19.60
C ASN A 33 -6.37 -9.52 -19.28
N PRO A 34 -6.06 -10.50 -20.15
CA PRO A 34 -6.41 -11.90 -19.92
C PRO A 34 -5.59 -12.58 -18.83
N ASP A 35 -4.48 -11.98 -18.40
CA ASP A 35 -3.55 -12.56 -17.42
C ASP A 35 -3.92 -12.19 -15.96
N LEU A 36 -5.08 -11.54 -15.74
CA LEU A 36 -5.54 -11.22 -14.40
C LEU A 36 -6.16 -12.43 -13.73
N ASP A 37 -5.81 -12.65 -12.47
CA ASP A 37 -6.46 -13.62 -11.61
C ASP A 37 -7.89 -13.18 -11.24
N GLU A 38 -8.71 -14.14 -10.81
CA GLU A 38 -10.12 -13.90 -10.46
C GLU A 38 -10.27 -12.90 -9.30
N ASP A 39 -9.38 -12.97 -8.32
CA ASP A 39 -9.33 -12.05 -7.16
C ASP A 39 -8.80 -10.66 -7.53
N ALA A 40 -8.31 -10.48 -8.77
CA ALA A 40 -7.87 -9.22 -9.34
C ALA A 40 -8.62 -8.90 -10.64
N ARG A 41 -9.79 -9.53 -10.89
CA ARG A 41 -10.51 -9.47 -12.18
C ARG A 41 -10.91 -8.08 -12.63
N VAL A 42 -10.91 -7.12 -11.71
CA VAL A 42 -10.91 -5.69 -11.98
C VAL A 42 -10.07 -4.96 -10.95
N MET A 43 -9.25 -4.03 -11.42
CA MET A 43 -8.49 -3.10 -10.59
C MET A 43 -8.59 -1.68 -11.15
N VAL A 44 -8.50 -0.69 -10.27
CA VAL A 44 -8.41 0.72 -10.62
C VAL A 44 -7.24 1.34 -9.89
N LEU A 45 -6.33 1.97 -10.63
CA LEU A 45 -5.23 2.76 -10.11
C LEU A 45 -5.45 4.23 -10.49
N GLN A 46 -5.64 5.08 -9.48
CA GLN A 46 -5.65 6.53 -9.67
C GLN A 46 -4.31 7.11 -9.21
N HIS A 47 -3.57 7.69 -10.15
CA HIS A 47 -2.29 8.35 -9.89
C HIS A 47 -2.50 9.64 -9.07
N ALA A 48 -1.44 10.09 -8.40
CA ALA A 48 -1.46 11.35 -7.64
C ALA A 48 -1.86 12.59 -8.48
N ASP A 49 -1.63 12.55 -9.79
CA ASP A 49 -2.04 13.61 -10.73
C ASP A 49 -3.49 13.48 -11.25
N ARG A 50 -4.26 12.56 -10.67
CA ARG A 50 -5.68 12.30 -10.97
C ARG A 50 -5.93 11.68 -12.34
N ARG A 51 -4.90 11.15 -13.01
CA ARG A 51 -5.10 10.17 -14.09
C ARG A 51 -5.51 8.84 -13.49
N CYS A 52 -6.39 8.14 -14.18
CA CYS A 52 -6.97 6.90 -13.73
C CYS A 52 -6.76 5.82 -14.80
N GLU A 53 -6.34 4.64 -14.36
CA GLU A 53 -6.21 3.46 -15.20
C GLU A 53 -7.11 2.38 -14.58
N ALA A 54 -7.94 1.75 -15.39
CA ALA A 54 -8.69 0.58 -15.01
C ALA A 54 -8.21 -0.61 -15.85
N VAL A 55 -8.13 -1.77 -15.23
CA VAL A 55 -7.87 -3.03 -15.91
C VAL A 55 -8.91 -4.05 -15.49
N LEU A 56 -9.34 -4.91 -16.42
CA LEU A 56 -10.28 -5.98 -16.15
C LEU A 56 -10.08 -7.19 -17.06
N THR A 57 -10.62 -8.34 -16.66
CA THR A 57 -10.60 -9.55 -17.47
C THR A 57 -11.49 -9.40 -18.72
N PRO A 58 -11.23 -10.17 -19.79
CA PRO A 58 -12.09 -10.20 -20.97
C PRO A 58 -13.55 -10.55 -20.65
N ALA A 59 -13.78 -11.55 -19.79
CA ALA A 59 -15.12 -11.97 -19.40
C ALA A 59 -15.91 -10.84 -18.74
N LEU A 60 -15.26 -10.07 -17.88
CA LEU A 60 -15.90 -8.93 -17.22
C LEU A 60 -16.17 -7.78 -18.21
N ALA A 61 -15.26 -7.51 -19.14
CA ALA A 61 -15.46 -6.48 -20.15
C ALA A 61 -16.65 -6.76 -21.07
N GLU A 62 -16.84 -8.01 -21.47
CA GLU A 62 -18.01 -8.44 -22.25
C GLU A 62 -19.30 -8.29 -21.44
N ARG A 63 -19.31 -8.76 -20.18
CA ARG A 63 -20.49 -8.65 -19.31
C ARG A 63 -20.93 -7.20 -19.10
N LEU A 64 -19.97 -6.30 -18.93
CA LEU A 64 -20.22 -4.87 -18.76
C LEU A 64 -20.58 -4.16 -20.07
N GLY A 65 -20.48 -4.84 -21.21
CA GLY A 65 -20.77 -4.30 -22.55
C GLY A 65 -19.80 -3.18 -22.96
N LEU A 66 -18.58 -3.14 -22.41
CA LEU A 66 -17.69 -1.99 -22.59
C LEU A 66 -17.21 -1.80 -24.03
N ARG A 67 -17.08 -2.89 -24.80
CA ARG A 67 -16.66 -2.83 -26.22
C ARG A 67 -17.65 -2.07 -27.11
N GLN A 68 -18.89 -1.93 -26.68
CA GLN A 68 -19.96 -1.29 -27.44
C GLN A 68 -20.14 0.20 -27.06
N GLU A 69 -19.33 0.71 -26.12
CA GLU A 69 -19.43 2.07 -25.59
C GLU A 69 -18.35 2.99 -26.18
N PRO A 70 -18.67 3.82 -27.19
CA PRO A 70 -17.68 4.66 -27.88
C PRO A 70 -17.18 5.85 -27.05
N ARG A 71 -17.83 6.16 -25.91
CA ARG A 71 -17.45 7.27 -25.01
C ARG A 71 -17.43 6.81 -23.56
N LEU A 72 -16.50 5.92 -23.25
CA LEU A 72 -16.31 5.48 -21.87
C LEU A 72 -15.62 6.58 -21.05
N SER A 73 -16.20 6.91 -19.90
CA SER A 73 -15.60 7.81 -18.91
C SER A 73 -15.43 7.07 -17.59
N GLU A 74 -14.56 7.56 -16.70
CA GLU A 74 -14.34 6.94 -15.39
C GLU A 74 -15.66 6.83 -14.56
N PRO A 75 -16.50 7.87 -14.46
CA PRO A 75 -17.82 7.74 -13.83
C PRO A 75 -18.74 6.74 -14.54
N GLY A 76 -18.68 6.68 -15.87
CA GLY A 76 -19.44 5.71 -16.68
C GLY A 76 -19.01 4.27 -16.40
N PHE A 77 -17.70 4.01 -16.36
CA PHE A 77 -17.13 2.72 -16.01
C PHE A 77 -17.55 2.27 -14.60
N ARG A 78 -17.39 3.14 -13.60
CA ARG A 78 -17.83 2.85 -12.22
C ARG A 78 -19.32 2.60 -12.12
N ARG A 79 -20.14 3.31 -12.91
CA ARG A 79 -21.58 3.05 -12.97
C ARG A 79 -21.87 1.65 -13.51
N ARG A 80 -21.20 1.22 -14.59
CA ARG A 80 -21.36 -0.14 -15.16
C ARG A 80 -20.99 -1.22 -14.15
N LEU A 81 -19.89 -1.04 -13.41
CA LEU A 81 -19.51 -1.95 -12.32
C LEU A 81 -20.63 -2.10 -11.29
N ARG A 82 -21.16 -0.97 -10.79
CA ARG A 82 -22.27 -0.99 -9.82
C ARG A 82 -23.54 -1.64 -10.39
N GLU A 83 -23.91 -1.32 -11.62
CA GLU A 83 -25.09 -1.91 -12.29
C GLU A 83 -24.96 -3.42 -12.45
N ALA A 84 -23.73 -3.93 -12.61
CA ALA A 84 -23.43 -5.35 -12.65
C ALA A 84 -23.16 -5.99 -11.27
N ASN A 85 -23.38 -5.26 -10.17
CA ASN A 85 -23.08 -5.69 -8.79
C ASN A 85 -21.61 -6.09 -8.58
N VAL A 86 -20.71 -5.49 -9.34
CA VAL A 86 -19.27 -5.65 -9.17
C VAL A 86 -18.79 -4.60 -8.19
N THR A 87 -18.47 -5.02 -6.98
CA THR A 87 -17.97 -4.16 -5.90
C THR A 87 -16.44 -4.20 -5.85
N LEU A 88 -15.85 -3.04 -5.62
CA LEU A 88 -14.41 -2.91 -5.33
C LEU A 88 -14.24 -2.73 -3.82
N HIS A 89 -13.12 -3.18 -3.28
CA HIS A 89 -12.67 -2.77 -1.97
C HIS A 89 -12.50 -1.26 -1.90
N GLY A 90 -12.65 -0.71 -0.69
CA GLY A 90 -12.29 0.69 -0.43
C GLY A 90 -10.85 0.93 -0.83
N ALA A 91 -10.58 2.06 -1.47
CA ALA A 91 -9.26 2.34 -2.00
C ALA A 91 -8.21 2.44 -0.91
N ASP A 92 -7.01 1.93 -1.19
CA ASP A 92 -5.83 2.17 -0.38
C ASP A 92 -5.01 3.30 -0.99
N HIS A 93 -4.48 4.17 -0.13
CA HIS A 93 -3.34 4.99 -0.51
C HIS A 93 -2.11 4.11 -0.65
N LEU A 94 -1.36 4.33 -1.73
CA LEU A 94 -0.04 3.74 -1.96
C LEU A 94 1.03 4.80 -1.74
N PHE A 95 1.88 4.62 -0.73
CA PHE A 95 2.99 5.52 -0.42
C PHE A 95 4.33 4.81 -0.58
N TYR A 96 5.28 5.53 -1.17
CA TYR A 96 6.67 5.09 -1.34
C TYR A 96 7.62 6.24 -1.07
N PHE A 97 8.88 5.94 -0.76
CA PHE A 97 9.91 6.95 -0.88
C PHE A 97 10.14 7.28 -2.35
N SER A 98 9.99 8.56 -2.72
CA SER A 98 10.52 9.07 -3.98
C SER A 98 12.04 8.99 -3.98
N ALA A 99 12.70 9.15 -5.12
CA ALA A 99 14.16 9.16 -5.20
C ALA A 99 14.78 10.16 -4.20
N ALA A 100 14.23 11.38 -4.13
CA ALA A 100 14.66 12.38 -3.16
C ALA A 100 14.36 11.98 -1.70
N GLY A 101 13.21 11.34 -1.46
CA GLY A 101 12.83 10.81 -0.14
C GLY A 101 13.75 9.69 0.33
N LYS A 102 14.14 8.77 -0.57
CA LYS A 102 15.12 7.71 -0.33
C LYS A 102 16.49 8.30 -0.01
N ASP A 103 16.97 9.25 -0.81
CA ASP A 103 18.25 9.89 -0.58
C ASP A 103 18.28 10.61 0.79
N ALA A 104 17.19 11.30 1.16
CA ALA A 104 17.06 11.92 2.48
C ALA A 104 17.01 10.88 3.60
N LEU A 105 16.28 9.78 3.41
CA LEU A 105 16.19 8.69 4.38
C LEU A 105 17.56 8.06 4.68
N LEU A 106 18.37 7.84 3.64
CA LEU A 106 19.69 7.20 3.76
C LEU A 106 20.76 8.15 4.30
N ARG A 107 20.61 9.47 4.13
CA ARG A 107 21.48 10.46 4.77
C ARG A 107 21.16 10.64 6.24
N ASP A 108 19.89 10.56 6.61
CA ASP A 108 19.46 10.69 7.98
C ASP A 108 19.85 9.43 8.78
N GLY A 109 20.63 9.62 9.83
CA GLY A 109 21.02 8.55 10.74
C GLY A 109 19.85 7.89 11.47
N ASP A 110 20.16 6.84 12.23
CA ASP A 110 19.16 6.10 13.00
C ASP A 110 18.63 6.89 14.19
N ASP A 111 17.39 6.61 14.57
CA ASP A 111 16.80 7.12 15.80
C ASP A 111 17.22 6.18 16.95
N PRO A 112 17.92 6.67 17.99
CA PRO A 112 18.43 5.82 19.06
C PRO A 112 17.33 5.15 19.89
N SER A 113 16.09 5.64 19.84
CA SER A 113 14.94 5.01 20.49
C SER A 113 14.39 3.82 19.72
N VAL A 114 14.84 3.60 18.48
CA VAL A 114 14.36 2.58 17.56
C VAL A 114 15.43 1.53 17.34
N ARG A 115 15.05 0.25 17.38
CA ARG A 115 15.93 -0.86 17.03
C ARG A 115 15.19 -2.02 16.39
N ARG A 116 15.94 -2.90 15.74
CA ARG A 116 15.41 -4.18 15.26
C ARG A 116 14.93 -5.01 16.46
N LEU A 117 13.77 -5.63 16.29
CA LEU A 117 13.23 -6.61 17.21
C LEU A 117 13.67 -8.01 16.79
N THR A 118 13.94 -8.85 17.78
CA THR A 118 14.35 -10.25 17.60
C THR A 118 13.56 -11.16 18.52
N GLU A 119 13.78 -12.46 18.49
CA GLU A 119 13.16 -13.43 19.41
C GLU A 119 13.39 -13.07 20.89
N VAL A 120 14.50 -12.41 21.23
CA VAL A 120 14.79 -11.92 22.59
C VAL A 120 13.71 -10.94 23.08
N ASP A 121 13.04 -10.24 22.15
CA ASP A 121 12.00 -9.26 22.44
C ASP A 121 10.59 -9.85 22.53
N ALA A 122 10.43 -11.18 22.40
CA ALA A 122 9.12 -11.82 22.32
C ALA A 122 8.20 -11.46 23.50
N ALA A 123 8.73 -11.40 24.73
CA ALA A 123 7.96 -10.98 25.90
C ALA A 123 7.51 -9.51 25.82
N ALA A 124 8.37 -8.61 25.34
CA ALA A 124 8.03 -7.20 25.17
C ALA A 124 7.02 -7.00 24.04
N PHE A 125 7.14 -7.78 22.96
CA PHE A 125 6.21 -7.78 21.83
C PHE A 125 4.82 -8.30 22.24
N ALA A 126 4.75 -9.43 22.94
CA ALA A 126 3.49 -9.97 23.46
C ALA A 126 2.78 -8.99 24.42
N ALA A 127 3.54 -8.33 25.30
CA ALA A 127 3.00 -7.30 26.18
C ALA A 127 2.45 -6.09 25.39
N PHE A 128 3.16 -5.66 24.34
CA PHE A 128 2.74 -4.62 23.41
C PHE A 128 1.44 -5.00 22.69
N GLU A 129 1.35 -6.21 22.14
CA GLU A 129 0.14 -6.70 21.47
C GLU A 129 -1.06 -6.77 22.42
N SER A 130 -0.86 -7.26 23.65
CA SER A 130 -1.94 -7.33 24.64
C SER A 130 -2.48 -5.95 25.04
N ALA A 131 -1.67 -4.91 24.89
CA ALA A 131 -2.05 -3.52 25.17
C ALA A 131 -2.73 -2.83 23.98
N ALA A 132 -2.70 -3.44 22.79
CA ALA A 132 -3.38 -2.95 21.61
C ALA A 132 -4.79 -3.54 21.48
N SER A 133 -5.72 -2.76 20.92
CA SER A 133 -7.05 -3.29 20.60
C SER A 133 -6.96 -4.38 19.52
N GLY A 134 -7.91 -5.33 19.50
CA GLY A 134 -7.97 -6.33 18.42
C GLY A 134 -8.05 -5.68 17.04
N GLN A 135 -8.89 -4.65 16.91
CA GLN A 135 -9.02 -3.87 15.68
C GLN A 135 -7.69 -3.22 15.25
N ASP A 136 -6.92 -2.62 16.16
CA ASP A 136 -5.61 -2.04 15.81
C ASP A 136 -4.64 -3.14 15.37
N ARG A 137 -4.66 -4.32 16.00
CA ARG A 137 -3.79 -5.45 15.65
C ARG A 137 -4.12 -5.99 14.25
N ASP A 138 -5.40 -6.26 14.00
CA ASP A 138 -5.87 -6.77 12.72
C ASP A 138 -5.60 -5.78 11.58
N ALA A 139 -5.80 -4.48 11.83
CA ALA A 139 -5.58 -3.44 10.83
C ALA A 139 -4.09 -3.18 10.55
N ALA A 140 -3.23 -3.29 11.56
CA ALA A 140 -1.81 -2.99 11.41
C ALA A 140 -0.99 -4.18 10.91
N TYR A 141 -1.44 -5.41 11.17
CA TYR A 141 -0.79 -6.66 10.76
C TYR A 141 0.71 -6.66 11.04
N VAL A 142 1.08 -6.36 12.29
CA VAL A 142 2.46 -6.36 12.75
C VAL A 142 2.77 -7.68 13.43
N ALA A 143 3.82 -8.36 12.99
CA ALA A 143 4.28 -9.60 13.61
C ALA A 143 5.80 -9.61 13.77
N LEU A 144 6.28 -10.34 14.79
CA LEU A 144 7.71 -10.45 15.10
C LEU A 144 8.46 -11.37 14.13
N ASP A 145 7.76 -12.35 13.55
CA ASP A 145 8.27 -13.39 12.64
C ASP A 145 8.14 -13.00 11.15
N HIS A 146 7.59 -11.83 10.86
CA HIS A 146 7.73 -11.19 9.55
C HIS A 146 9.21 -10.99 9.19
N ALA A 147 9.49 -10.74 7.89
CA ALA A 147 10.86 -10.71 7.36
C ALA A 147 11.80 -9.76 8.13
N ALA A 148 11.28 -8.64 8.62
CA ALA A 148 11.94 -7.84 9.65
C ALA A 148 10.91 -7.11 10.51
N ALA A 149 11.22 -6.94 11.79
CA ALA A 149 10.45 -6.14 12.74
C ALA A 149 11.35 -5.11 13.44
N PHE A 150 10.81 -3.92 13.68
CA PHE A 150 11.46 -2.80 14.35
C PHE A 150 10.54 -2.21 15.40
N GLY A 151 11.10 -1.75 16.51
CA GLY A 151 10.35 -1.23 17.64
C GLY A 151 10.95 0.05 18.19
N ALA A 152 10.09 0.98 18.58
CA ALA A 152 10.45 2.14 19.37
C ALA A 152 10.16 1.87 20.85
N PHE A 153 11.14 2.20 21.71
CA PHE A 153 11.03 2.01 23.16
C PHE A 153 10.95 3.36 23.88
N GLU A 154 10.00 3.48 24.81
CA GLU A 154 9.92 4.60 25.75
C GLU A 154 9.95 4.02 27.18
N GLN A 155 10.92 4.44 28.00
CA GLN A 155 11.10 3.96 29.38
C GLN A 155 11.19 2.42 29.50
N GLY A 156 11.87 1.77 28.54
CA GLY A 156 12.04 0.31 28.50
C GLY A 156 10.81 -0.47 28.02
N ARG A 157 9.71 0.21 27.68
CA ARG A 157 8.51 -0.41 27.12
C ARG A 157 8.49 -0.26 25.60
N LEU A 158 8.13 -1.32 24.88
CA LEU A 158 7.81 -1.24 23.45
C LEU A 158 6.49 -0.49 23.28
N VAL A 159 6.51 0.63 22.56
CA VAL A 159 5.34 1.53 22.42
C VAL A 159 4.84 1.66 20.98
N THR A 160 5.69 1.32 20.03
CA THR A 160 5.41 1.28 18.61
C THR A 160 6.20 0.14 17.98
N ALA A 161 5.58 -0.60 17.07
CA ALA A 161 6.25 -1.60 16.26
C ALA A 161 5.89 -1.42 14.78
N ALA A 162 6.83 -1.72 13.92
CA ALA A 162 6.62 -1.90 12.48
C ALA A 162 7.22 -3.23 12.05
N SER A 163 6.60 -3.88 11.08
CA SER A 163 7.16 -5.09 10.46
C SER A 163 6.95 -5.05 8.95
N MET A 164 7.79 -5.77 8.21
CA MET A 164 7.69 -5.87 6.75
C MET A 164 7.49 -7.31 6.28
N TYR A 165 6.65 -7.50 5.28
CA TYR A 165 6.39 -8.79 4.65
C TYR A 165 6.38 -8.63 3.13
N ALA A 166 6.68 -9.71 2.40
CA ALA A 166 6.75 -9.68 0.96
C ALA A 166 5.38 -9.35 0.36
N TRP A 167 5.39 -8.50 -0.66
CA TRP A 167 4.22 -8.24 -1.49
C TRP A 167 4.34 -9.10 -2.75
N ASP A 168 3.59 -10.20 -2.77
CA ASP A 168 3.73 -11.31 -3.72
C ASP A 168 5.20 -11.78 -3.84
N ASP A 169 5.55 -12.41 -4.96
CA ASP A 169 6.93 -12.77 -5.30
C ASP A 169 7.69 -11.58 -5.91
N THR A 170 7.66 -10.41 -5.25
CA THR A 170 8.31 -9.18 -5.73
C THR A 170 9.37 -8.64 -4.78
N ARG A 171 10.02 -7.54 -5.19
CA ARG A 171 10.95 -6.77 -4.34
C ARG A 171 10.24 -5.73 -3.48
N LEU A 172 8.92 -5.61 -3.59
CA LEU A 172 8.14 -4.71 -2.75
C LEU A 172 7.91 -5.38 -1.39
N MET A 173 8.12 -4.64 -0.32
CA MET A 173 7.91 -5.11 1.05
C MET A 173 6.86 -4.23 1.71
N ASP A 174 5.67 -4.80 1.94
CA ASP A 174 4.57 -4.08 2.56
C ASP A 174 4.80 -3.91 4.06
N LEU A 175 4.34 -2.78 4.60
CA LEU A 175 4.62 -2.39 5.97
C LEU A 175 3.36 -2.42 6.84
N GLY A 176 3.43 -3.16 7.94
CA GLY A 176 2.54 -3.01 9.07
C GLY A 176 3.12 -2.02 10.09
N VAL A 177 2.29 -1.15 10.69
CA VAL A 177 2.73 -0.21 11.75
C VAL A 177 1.65 -0.06 12.81
N LEU A 178 2.02 -0.31 14.08
CA LEU A 178 1.13 -0.15 15.22
C LEU A 178 1.78 0.75 16.28
N THR A 179 1.03 1.72 16.78
CA THR A 179 1.42 2.56 17.94
C THR A 179 0.33 2.52 18.99
N LEU A 180 0.72 2.21 20.23
CA LEU A 180 -0.19 2.19 21.36
C LEU A 180 -0.87 3.55 21.54
N PRO A 181 -2.18 3.61 21.87
CA PRO A 181 -2.95 4.87 21.92
C PRO A 181 -2.30 5.99 22.75
N ALA A 182 -1.76 5.66 23.92
CA ALA A 182 -1.12 6.64 24.83
C ALA A 182 0.21 7.23 24.31
N PHE A 183 0.74 6.68 23.21
CA PHE A 183 2.05 7.04 22.66
C PHE A 183 1.95 7.62 21.23
N ARG A 184 0.72 7.80 20.72
CA ARG A 184 0.47 8.42 19.41
C ARG A 184 0.88 9.89 19.41
N GLY A 185 1.28 10.39 18.23
CA GLY A 185 1.67 11.81 18.05
C GLY A 185 3.04 12.20 18.62
N LYS A 186 3.81 11.26 19.18
CA LYS A 186 5.14 11.51 19.78
C LYS A 186 6.33 11.28 18.84
N GLY A 187 6.09 10.87 17.59
CA GLY A 187 7.14 10.63 16.59
C GLY A 187 7.67 9.19 16.50
N HIS A 188 7.30 8.30 17.44
CA HIS A 188 7.73 6.89 17.44
C HIS A 188 7.45 6.14 16.13
N ALA A 189 6.23 6.30 15.60
CA ALA A 189 5.81 5.69 14.33
C ALA A 189 6.68 6.15 13.16
N ARG A 190 7.04 7.44 13.12
CA ARG A 190 7.94 7.99 12.11
C ARG A 190 9.33 7.36 12.23
N GLY A 191 9.83 7.20 13.46
CA GLY A 191 11.11 6.55 13.73
C GLY A 191 11.17 5.12 13.17
N VAL A 192 10.18 4.29 13.50
CA VAL A 192 10.16 2.89 13.03
C VAL A 192 9.97 2.76 11.52
N VAL A 193 9.13 3.58 10.88
CA VAL A 193 8.94 3.57 9.41
C VAL A 193 10.23 3.92 8.70
N ARG A 194 10.99 4.88 9.23
CA ARG A 194 12.29 5.26 8.66
C ARG A 194 13.33 4.16 8.86
N ALA A 195 13.41 3.58 10.06
CA ALA A 195 14.33 2.47 10.35
C ALA A 195 14.08 1.25 9.46
N ILE A 196 12.83 0.83 9.36
CA ILE A 196 12.46 -0.33 8.54
C ILE A 196 12.64 -0.04 7.04
N GLY A 197 12.42 1.21 6.60
CA GLY A 197 12.71 1.65 5.23
C GLY A 197 14.21 1.62 4.90
N ARG A 198 15.10 2.05 5.80
CA ARG A 198 16.56 1.91 5.62
C ARG A 198 16.96 0.44 5.53
N HIS A 199 16.38 -0.40 6.39
CA HIS A 199 16.61 -1.84 6.36
C HIS A 199 16.22 -2.46 5.01
N ALA A 200 15.03 -2.11 4.48
CA ALA A 200 14.60 -2.58 3.16
C ALA A 200 15.61 -2.24 2.08
N TYR A 201 16.06 -0.97 2.02
CA TYR A 201 17.04 -0.53 1.02
C TYR A 201 18.42 -1.17 1.16
N ALA A 202 18.87 -1.46 2.38
CA ALA A 202 20.10 -2.19 2.62
C ALA A 202 20.06 -3.64 2.09
N HIS A 203 18.85 -4.18 1.85
CA HIS A 203 18.61 -5.54 1.34
C HIS A 203 18.02 -5.54 -0.08
N ASP A 204 18.16 -4.42 -0.83
CA ASP A 204 17.70 -4.29 -2.23
C ASP A 204 16.17 -4.45 -2.41
N TYR A 205 15.41 -4.12 -1.37
CA TYR A 205 13.94 -4.06 -1.38
C TYR A 205 13.42 -2.62 -1.51
N GLU A 206 12.15 -2.50 -1.92
CA GLU A 206 11.39 -1.26 -1.96
C GLU A 206 10.29 -1.29 -0.89
N PRO A 207 10.36 -0.47 0.18
CA PRO A 207 9.33 -0.45 1.21
C PRO A 207 8.05 0.21 0.69
N GLN A 208 6.93 -0.49 0.88
CA GLN A 208 5.58 -0.08 0.52
C GLN A 208 4.79 0.24 1.79
N TYR A 209 4.21 1.43 1.86
CA TYR A 209 3.29 1.79 2.94
C TYR A 209 1.89 1.98 2.36
N ARG A 210 0.92 1.24 2.89
CA ARG A 210 -0.49 1.37 2.53
C ARG A 210 -1.35 1.77 3.70
N CYS A 211 -2.43 2.48 3.41
CA CYS A 211 -3.51 2.69 4.37
C CYS A 211 -4.80 3.07 3.65
N GLN A 212 -5.93 2.78 4.29
CA GLN A 212 -7.24 3.17 3.80
C GLN A 212 -7.37 4.69 3.72
N LEU A 213 -8.19 5.19 2.78
CA LEU A 213 -8.35 6.64 2.57
C LEU A 213 -8.85 7.41 3.81
N ASP A 214 -9.66 6.77 4.64
CA ASP A 214 -10.21 7.35 5.87
C ASP A 214 -9.24 7.26 7.06
N ASN A 215 -8.14 6.49 6.95
CA ASN A 215 -7.08 6.42 7.95
C ASN A 215 -6.12 7.61 7.84
N ARG A 216 -6.65 8.78 8.20
CA ARG A 216 -5.96 10.07 8.09
C ARG A 216 -4.68 10.13 8.93
N ALA A 217 -4.64 9.42 10.06
CA ALA A 217 -3.45 9.35 10.91
C ALA A 217 -2.28 8.63 10.20
N SER A 218 -2.55 7.52 9.54
CA SER A 218 -1.56 6.78 8.73
C SER A 218 -1.09 7.57 7.51
N ALA A 219 -2.01 8.26 6.82
CA ALA A 219 -1.63 9.11 5.69
C ALA A 219 -0.70 10.27 6.12
N VAL A 220 -0.98 10.91 7.25
CA VAL A 220 -0.11 11.95 7.83
C VAL A 220 1.24 11.37 8.24
N LEU A 221 1.25 10.17 8.85
CA LEU A 221 2.47 9.47 9.20
C LEU A 221 3.35 9.18 7.98
N ALA A 222 2.78 8.66 6.89
CA ALA A 222 3.52 8.36 5.68
C ALA A 222 4.27 9.60 5.16
N VAL A 223 3.57 10.74 5.07
CA VAL A 223 4.19 12.01 4.66
C VAL A 223 5.25 12.48 5.67
N ALA A 224 4.98 12.42 6.97
CA ALA A 224 5.93 12.83 8.01
C ALA A 224 7.19 11.95 8.06
N ALA A 225 7.07 10.68 7.64
CA ALA A 225 8.18 9.76 7.48
C ALA A 225 9.01 10.01 6.21
N GLY A 226 8.54 10.86 5.30
CA GLY A 226 9.22 11.24 4.06
C GLY A 226 8.76 10.45 2.83
N LEU A 227 7.67 9.68 2.94
CA LEU A 227 7.06 9.02 1.80
C LEU A 227 6.22 10.02 0.99
N THR A 228 6.02 9.70 -0.28
CA THR A 228 5.22 10.47 -1.24
C THR A 228 4.10 9.59 -1.76
N LEU A 229 2.90 10.16 -1.91
CA LEU A 229 1.76 9.47 -2.51
C LEU A 229 2.10 9.10 -3.96
N PHE A 230 2.00 7.80 -4.27
CA PHE A 230 2.08 7.28 -5.63
C PHE A 230 0.72 7.35 -6.31
N GLY A 231 -0.31 6.86 -5.62
CA GLY A 231 -1.69 6.86 -6.09
C GLY A 231 -2.63 6.22 -5.09
N THR A 232 -3.85 5.95 -5.52
CA THR A 232 -4.81 5.11 -4.80
C THR A 232 -5.14 3.89 -5.64
N TRP A 233 -5.26 2.74 -4.99
CA TRP A 233 -5.53 1.47 -5.65
C TRP A 233 -6.79 0.84 -5.09
N GLU A 234 -7.64 0.36 -5.99
CA GLU A 234 -8.85 -0.40 -5.72
C GLU A 234 -8.75 -1.73 -6.46
N VAL A 235 -9.16 -2.81 -5.79
CA VAL A 235 -9.27 -4.16 -6.35
C VAL A 235 -10.68 -4.68 -6.09
N VAL A 236 -11.14 -5.67 -6.84
CA VAL A 236 -12.43 -6.32 -6.62
C VAL A 236 -12.56 -6.82 -5.17
N SER A 237 -13.75 -6.69 -4.59
CA SER A 237 -14.04 -7.27 -3.27
C SER A 237 -14.34 -8.78 -3.39
N PRO A 238 -13.92 -9.63 -2.44
CA PRO A 238 -14.32 -11.03 -2.37
C PRO A 238 -15.85 -11.21 -2.34
N ASP A 239 -16.58 -10.23 -1.80
CA ASP A 239 -18.06 -10.25 -1.75
C ASP A 239 -18.73 -9.81 -3.07
N SER A 240 -17.93 -9.54 -4.11
CA SER A 240 -18.38 -9.04 -5.40
C SER A 240 -18.98 -10.15 -6.26
N ALA A 241 -20.01 -9.82 -7.04
CA ALA A 241 -20.61 -10.77 -7.97
C ALA A 241 -19.58 -11.27 -9.01
N HIS A 242 -19.48 -12.60 -9.15
CA HIS A 242 -18.63 -13.27 -10.13
C HIS A 242 -19.17 -13.09 -11.53
#